data_AF-A0A2H0BXY1-F1
#
_entry.id   AF-A0A2H0BXY1-F1
#
_cell.length_a   1.000
_cell.length_b   1.000
_cell.length_c   1.000
_cell.angle_alpha   90.00
_cell.angle_beta   90.00
_cell.angle_gamma   90.00
#
_symmetry.space_group_name_H-M   'P 1'
#
loop_
_entity.id
_entity.type
_entity.pdbx_description
1 polymer ?
#
loop_
_entity_poly.entity_id
_entity_poly.type
_entity_poly.pdbx_seq_one_letter_code
_entity_poly.pdbx_strand_id
1 'polypeptide(L)'
;MIFDKVTIKSGDYEKKLNVYPYLRDPKGFYGDLLVDHLVKFKDIFIPLIGKYRGVWFKNPEKKGIFILENYYYEAKHLMERINKLAQKIVGSAVLYDDKKVCSEYFQLAEEGYRLLRKYQSDFSLTDLKEIPVSLERAGLVTTRLALGLDKDAKVHNEIRVVTKRTHLKEEPANYLTATVKWRDEVGLKKINHQPVMMADFVNPASGASTAAFILAAKKIGIVPSAIYHRSISATKQGIVFMKKALEELGIKTYFYTVGCANELNSSYYLIGDRAVGDAGHILRHFLPKGYQQ
;
A
#
# COMPACT_ATOMS: atom_id res chain seq x y z
N MET A 1 -16.46 -12.33 10.34
CA MET A 1 -15.78 -11.29 9.53
C MET A 1 -14.43 -11.81 9.05
N ILE A 2 -13.94 -11.35 7.90
CA ILE A 2 -12.68 -11.77 7.27
C ILE A 2 -11.51 -11.67 8.25
N PHE A 3 -11.50 -10.65 9.10
CA PHE A 3 -10.42 -10.43 10.06
C PHE A 3 -10.67 -11.00 11.47
N ASP A 4 -11.68 -11.85 11.67
CA ASP A 4 -11.97 -12.45 13.00
C ASP A 4 -10.79 -13.23 13.58
N LYS A 5 -9.99 -13.88 12.72
CA LYS A 5 -8.86 -14.71 13.13
C LYS A 5 -7.54 -13.94 13.23
N VAL A 6 -7.53 -12.64 12.94
CA VAL A 6 -6.33 -11.81 13.03
C VAL A 6 -5.95 -11.63 14.49
N THR A 7 -4.66 -11.83 14.78
CA THR A 7 -4.11 -11.59 16.11
C THR A 7 -3.25 -10.33 16.09
N ILE A 8 -3.50 -9.40 17.01
CA ILE A 8 -2.70 -8.19 17.18
C ILE A 8 -1.98 -8.26 18.52
N LYS A 9 -0.65 -8.37 18.46
CA LYS A 9 0.22 -8.26 19.63
C LYS A 9 0.71 -6.81 19.75
N SER A 10 0.54 -6.21 20.92
CA SER A 10 1.05 -4.86 21.22
C SER A 10 2.16 -4.92 22.26
N GLY A 11 2.91 -3.84 22.41
CA GLY A 11 3.70 -3.63 23.63
C GLY A 11 2.79 -3.28 24.81
N ASP A 12 3.30 -3.44 26.03
CA ASP A 12 2.61 -2.98 27.25
C ASP A 12 2.56 -1.45 27.29
N TYR A 13 1.59 -0.87 28.01
CA TYR A 13 1.33 0.58 28.06
C TYR A 13 2.65 1.40 28.17
N GLU A 14 2.82 2.40 27.30
CA GLU A 14 4.04 3.23 27.11
C GLU A 14 5.31 2.53 26.57
N LYS A 15 5.29 1.20 26.39
CA LYS A 15 6.43 0.45 25.86
C LYS A 15 6.13 -0.08 24.47
N LYS A 16 7.07 0.13 23.54
CA LYS A 16 7.04 -0.48 22.21
C LYS A 16 7.29 -2.00 22.33
N LEU A 17 6.64 -2.79 21.47
CA LEU A 17 6.91 -4.21 21.29
C LEU A 17 8.27 -4.41 20.60
N ASN A 18 9.18 -5.14 21.25
CA ASN A 18 10.38 -5.65 20.59
C ASN A 18 10.05 -6.87 19.74
N VAL A 19 10.14 -6.74 18.41
CA VAL A 19 9.80 -7.83 17.49
C VAL A 19 10.98 -8.76 17.18
N TYR A 20 12.20 -8.38 17.54
CA TYR A 20 13.42 -9.13 17.25
C TYR A 20 13.33 -10.64 17.56
N PRO A 21 12.76 -11.07 18.72
CA PRO A 21 12.69 -12.50 19.05
C PRO A 21 11.81 -13.31 18.09
N TYR A 22 10.79 -12.68 17.48
CA TYR A 22 9.79 -13.34 16.64
C TYR A 22 10.21 -13.47 15.17
N LEU A 23 11.12 -12.60 14.71
CA LEU A 23 11.54 -12.53 13.30
C LEU A 23 12.25 -13.81 12.88
N ARG A 24 11.87 -14.38 11.73
CA ARG A 24 12.54 -15.55 11.15
C ARG A 24 14.00 -15.24 10.80
N ASP A 25 14.23 -14.09 10.19
CA ASP A 25 15.57 -13.56 9.89
C ASP A 25 15.69 -12.14 10.46
N PRO A 26 16.14 -12.00 11.72
CA PRO A 26 16.33 -10.69 12.33
C PRO A 26 17.44 -9.88 11.68
N LYS A 27 18.47 -10.51 11.09
CA LYS A 27 19.62 -9.82 10.51
C LYS A 27 19.29 -9.21 9.14
N GLY A 28 18.42 -9.85 8.38
CA GLY A 28 17.88 -9.33 7.11
C GLY A 28 16.65 -8.44 7.25
N PHE A 29 16.23 -8.08 8.48
CA PHE A 29 15.03 -7.27 8.69
C PHE A 29 15.30 -5.77 8.58
N TYR A 30 14.94 -5.19 7.44
CA TYR A 30 15.05 -3.75 7.17
C TYR A 30 13.79 -2.99 7.62
N GLY A 31 13.52 -2.98 8.92
CA GLY A 31 12.42 -2.26 9.57
C GLY A 31 12.70 -1.96 11.04
N ASP A 32 11.81 -1.21 11.69
CA ASP A 32 11.92 -0.91 13.12
C ASP A 32 11.73 -2.17 13.98
N LEU A 33 12.66 -2.44 14.89
CA LEU A 33 12.55 -3.56 15.84
C LEU A 33 11.62 -3.24 17.01
N LEU A 34 11.40 -1.96 17.29
CA LEU A 34 10.50 -1.46 18.34
C LEU A 34 9.27 -0.84 17.68
N VAL A 35 8.12 -1.50 17.82
CA VAL A 35 6.88 -1.16 17.11
C VAL A 35 5.69 -1.10 18.06
N ASP A 36 4.59 -0.47 17.65
CA ASP A 36 3.37 -0.42 18.47
C ASP A 36 2.61 -1.74 18.40
N HIS A 37 2.52 -2.30 17.19
CA HIS A 37 1.76 -3.51 16.94
C HIS A 37 2.46 -4.48 15.99
N LEU A 38 2.28 -5.76 16.24
CA LEU A 38 2.55 -6.86 15.33
C LEU A 38 1.21 -7.50 14.96
N VAL A 39 0.79 -7.36 13.71
CA VAL A 39 -0.48 -7.86 13.18
C VAL A 39 -0.22 -9.15 12.41
N LYS A 40 -0.76 -10.27 12.90
CA LYS A 40 -0.61 -11.62 12.35
C LYS A 40 -1.89 -12.01 11.62
N PHE A 41 -1.83 -12.12 10.29
CA PHE A 41 -3.00 -12.45 9.46
C PHE A 41 -3.15 -13.95 9.20
N LYS A 42 -2.14 -14.76 9.53
CA LYS A 42 -2.13 -16.19 9.29
C LYS A 42 -2.35 -16.50 7.79
N ASP A 43 -3.28 -17.41 7.50
CA ASP A 43 -3.62 -17.94 6.17
C ASP A 43 -4.60 -17.05 5.38
N ILE A 44 -5.15 -16.00 5.97
CA ILE A 44 -6.22 -15.17 5.39
C ILE A 44 -5.92 -14.71 3.95
N PHE A 45 -4.66 -14.39 3.66
CA PHE A 45 -4.24 -13.87 2.35
C PHE A 45 -3.81 -14.95 1.36
N ILE A 46 -3.59 -16.21 1.77
CA ILE A 46 -3.12 -17.29 0.89
C ILE A 46 -3.96 -17.44 -0.38
N PRO A 47 -5.31 -17.36 -0.33
CA PRO A 47 -6.14 -17.48 -1.52
C PRO A 47 -5.91 -16.39 -2.58
N LEU A 48 -5.16 -15.32 -2.27
CA LEU A 48 -4.81 -14.29 -3.23
C LEU A 48 -3.61 -14.68 -4.11
N ILE A 49 -2.86 -15.73 -3.78
CA ILE A 49 -1.71 -16.19 -4.55
C ILE A 49 -2.19 -16.83 -5.87
N GLY A 50 -1.48 -16.52 -6.96
CA GLY A 50 -1.78 -16.98 -8.31
C GLY A 50 -2.66 -16.02 -9.10
N LYS A 51 -3.23 -16.53 -10.19
CA LYS A 51 -4.13 -15.77 -11.08
C LYS A 51 -5.51 -15.61 -10.46
N TYR A 52 -6.08 -14.42 -10.55
CA TYR A 52 -7.48 -14.19 -10.18
C TYR A 52 -8.42 -14.97 -11.11
N ARG A 53 -9.22 -15.87 -10.53
CA ARG A 53 -10.25 -16.65 -11.22
C ARG A 53 -11.67 -16.36 -10.73
N GLY A 54 -11.81 -15.38 -9.83
CA GLY A 54 -13.12 -15.00 -9.27
C GLY A 54 -13.96 -14.15 -10.21
N VAL A 55 -15.19 -13.89 -9.81
CA VAL A 55 -16.12 -13.01 -10.54
C VAL A 55 -15.70 -11.56 -10.35
N TRP A 56 -15.46 -10.84 -11.45
CA TRP A 56 -15.22 -9.40 -11.40
C TRP A 56 -16.53 -8.62 -11.30
N PHE A 57 -16.47 -7.39 -10.78
CA PHE A 57 -17.66 -6.54 -10.69
C PHE A 57 -18.16 -6.16 -12.10
N LYS A 58 -19.47 -6.32 -12.35
CA LYS A 58 -20.10 -5.93 -13.62
C LYS A 58 -20.02 -4.41 -13.90
N ASN A 59 -20.11 -3.60 -12.85
CA ASN A 59 -19.97 -2.14 -12.89
C ASN A 59 -19.03 -1.70 -11.74
N PRO A 60 -17.70 -1.83 -11.92
CA PRO A 60 -16.72 -1.55 -10.87
C PRO A 60 -16.81 -0.11 -10.34
N GLU A 61 -17.20 0.85 -11.18
CA GLU A 61 -17.32 2.28 -10.85
C GLU A 61 -18.44 2.52 -9.83
N LYS A 62 -19.58 1.82 -9.99
CA LYS A 62 -20.67 1.81 -8.99
C LYS A 62 -20.24 1.20 -7.65
N LYS A 63 -19.11 0.51 -7.63
CA LYS A 63 -18.47 -0.08 -6.46
C LYS A 63 -17.28 0.76 -5.97
N GLY A 64 -17.05 1.94 -6.53
CA GLY A 64 -15.94 2.82 -6.19
C GLY A 64 -14.59 2.35 -6.70
N ILE A 65 -14.56 1.56 -7.77
CA ILE A 65 -13.34 1.02 -8.37
C ILE A 65 -13.16 1.65 -9.76
N PHE A 66 -12.05 2.34 -9.94
CA PHE A 66 -11.71 3.12 -11.13
C PHE A 66 -10.29 2.74 -11.56
N ILE A 67 -10.15 2.21 -12.77
CA ILE A 67 -8.87 1.71 -13.31
C ILE A 67 -8.62 2.45 -14.63
N LEU A 68 -7.70 3.41 -14.64
CA LEU A 68 -7.52 4.33 -15.77
C LEU A 68 -7.18 3.63 -17.09
N GLU A 69 -6.37 2.56 -17.07
CA GLU A 69 -5.99 1.85 -18.30
C GLU A 69 -7.17 1.23 -19.06
N ASN A 70 -8.34 1.11 -18.42
CA ASN A 70 -9.56 0.66 -19.09
C ASN A 70 -10.24 1.75 -19.93
N TYR A 71 -9.91 3.02 -19.70
CA TYR A 71 -10.56 4.16 -20.36
C TYR A 71 -9.59 5.00 -21.19
N TYR A 72 -8.30 5.06 -20.80
CA TYR A 72 -7.33 5.97 -21.40
C TYR A 72 -6.11 5.24 -21.94
N TYR A 73 -5.80 5.48 -23.21
CA TYR A 73 -4.63 4.91 -23.90
C TYR A 73 -3.31 5.29 -23.22
N GLU A 74 -3.18 6.54 -22.77
CA GLU A 74 -1.98 7.03 -22.05
C GLU A 74 -1.69 6.20 -20.78
N ALA A 75 -2.74 5.85 -20.03
CA ALA A 75 -2.61 5.03 -18.82
C ALA A 75 -2.18 3.60 -19.16
N LYS A 76 -2.76 3.00 -20.20
CA LYS A 76 -2.36 1.66 -20.67
C LYS A 76 -0.89 1.65 -21.11
N HIS A 77 -0.47 2.63 -21.90
CA HIS A 77 0.91 2.74 -22.39
C HIS A 77 1.91 2.99 -21.24
N LEU A 78 1.54 3.79 -20.24
CA LEU A 78 2.35 3.96 -19.03
C LEU A 78 2.54 2.62 -18.30
N MET A 79 1.48 1.84 -18.12
CA MET A 79 1.57 0.53 -17.47
C MET A 79 2.44 -0.47 -18.23
N GLU A 80 2.45 -0.42 -19.57
CA GLU A 80 3.35 -1.23 -20.40
C GLU A 80 4.82 -0.85 -20.20
N ARG A 81 5.12 0.47 -20.12
CA ARG A 81 6.48 0.97 -19.83
C ARG A 81 6.95 0.54 -18.43
N ILE A 82 6.08 0.67 -17.43
CA ILE A 82 6.37 0.22 -16.06
C ILE A 82 6.63 -1.29 -16.04
N ASN A 83 5.80 -2.09 -16.68
CA ASN A 83 5.99 -3.54 -16.75
C ASN A 83 7.33 -3.88 -17.42
N LYS A 84 7.66 -3.26 -18.55
CA LYS A 84 8.94 -3.48 -19.24
C LYS A 84 10.14 -3.15 -18.36
N LEU A 85 10.09 -2.05 -17.59
CA LEU A 85 11.15 -1.68 -16.65
C LEU A 85 11.21 -2.68 -15.48
N ALA A 86 10.07 -3.04 -14.91
CA ALA A 86 9.96 -3.96 -13.80
C ALA A 86 10.52 -5.35 -14.12
N GLN A 87 10.24 -5.89 -15.31
CA GLN A 87 10.77 -7.19 -15.74
C GLN A 87 12.31 -7.18 -15.82
N LYS A 88 12.91 -6.07 -16.26
CA LYS A 88 14.38 -5.89 -16.24
C LYS A 88 14.92 -5.89 -14.82
N ILE A 89 14.29 -5.12 -13.93
CA ILE A 89 14.72 -4.99 -12.52
C ILE A 89 14.60 -6.33 -11.77
N VAL A 90 13.49 -7.06 -11.95
CA VAL A 90 13.30 -8.37 -11.32
C VAL A 90 14.33 -9.39 -11.79
N GLY A 91 14.77 -9.29 -13.06
CA GLY A 91 15.84 -10.14 -13.60
C GLY A 91 17.26 -9.80 -13.12
N SER A 92 17.47 -8.67 -12.45
CA SER A 92 18.81 -8.25 -11.98
C SER A 92 18.75 -7.41 -10.71
N ALA A 93 19.14 -8.03 -9.59
CA ALA A 93 19.10 -7.40 -8.27
C ALA A 93 19.89 -6.08 -8.19
N VAL A 94 20.97 -5.93 -8.96
CA VAL A 94 21.80 -4.71 -8.99
C VAL A 94 21.00 -3.49 -9.47
N LEU A 95 19.99 -3.69 -10.31
CA LEU A 95 19.19 -2.60 -10.87
C LEU A 95 18.27 -1.92 -9.84
N TYR A 96 18.06 -2.54 -8.68
CA TYR A 96 17.32 -1.92 -7.58
C TYR A 96 18.06 -0.74 -6.92
N ASP A 97 19.38 -0.63 -7.15
CA ASP A 97 20.23 0.44 -6.64
C ASP A 97 20.88 1.27 -7.76
N ASP A 98 20.59 0.95 -9.02
CA ASP A 98 21.08 1.73 -10.16
C ASP A 98 20.36 3.09 -10.23
N LYS A 99 21.12 4.18 -10.13
CA LYS A 99 20.58 5.54 -10.09
C LYS A 99 19.73 5.90 -11.31
N LYS A 100 20.11 5.45 -12.50
CA LYS A 100 19.41 5.77 -13.74
C LYS A 100 18.07 5.03 -13.80
N VAL A 101 18.07 3.73 -13.50
CA VAL A 101 16.86 2.90 -13.41
C VAL A 101 15.91 3.42 -12.33
N CYS A 102 16.44 3.76 -11.16
CA CYS A 102 15.62 4.30 -10.07
C CYS A 102 14.98 5.64 -10.46
N SER A 103 15.71 6.50 -11.18
CA SER A 103 15.19 7.78 -11.67
C SER A 103 14.11 7.59 -12.75
N GLU A 104 14.31 6.67 -13.69
CA GLU A 104 13.30 6.30 -14.69
C GLU A 104 12.02 5.79 -14.01
N TYR A 105 12.17 4.92 -13.00
CA TYR A 105 11.04 4.39 -12.22
C TYR A 105 10.28 5.49 -11.48
N PHE A 106 10.99 6.44 -10.86
CA PHE A 106 10.38 7.59 -10.19
C PHE A 106 9.60 8.48 -11.17
N GLN A 107 10.15 8.76 -12.36
CA GLN A 107 9.47 9.52 -13.41
C GLN A 107 8.20 8.83 -13.90
N LEU A 108 8.21 7.50 -14.05
CA LEU A 108 7.00 6.74 -14.39
C LEU A 108 5.95 6.81 -13.27
N ALA A 109 6.37 6.82 -12.00
CA ALA A 109 5.48 7.04 -10.87
C ALA A 109 4.84 8.43 -10.93
N GLU A 110 5.65 9.48 -11.15
CA GLU A 110 5.19 10.86 -11.28
C GLU A 110 4.20 11.02 -12.42
N GLU A 111 4.49 10.43 -13.59
CA GLU A 111 3.61 10.42 -14.75
C GLU A 111 2.26 9.78 -14.41
N GLY A 112 2.24 8.64 -13.71
CA GLY A 112 1.00 7.97 -13.35
C GLY A 112 0.17 8.71 -12.32
N TYR A 113 0.79 9.32 -11.31
CA TYR A 113 0.06 10.19 -10.38
C TYR A 113 -0.46 11.45 -11.06
N ARG A 114 0.25 11.98 -12.06
CA ARG A 114 -0.24 13.07 -12.90
C ARG A 114 -1.47 12.65 -13.71
N LEU A 115 -1.51 11.44 -14.26
CA LEU A 115 -2.70 10.91 -14.93
C LEU A 115 -3.90 10.77 -13.97
N LEU A 116 -3.67 10.27 -12.75
CA LEU A 116 -4.71 10.19 -11.71
C LEU A 116 -5.29 11.59 -11.40
N ARG A 117 -4.46 12.62 -11.28
CA ARG A 117 -4.98 13.99 -11.07
C ARG A 117 -5.71 14.52 -12.30
N LYS A 118 -5.15 14.31 -13.50
CA LYS A 118 -5.72 14.77 -14.78
C LYS A 118 -7.15 14.27 -14.99
N TYR A 119 -7.43 13.01 -14.66
CA TYR A 119 -8.71 12.36 -14.92
C TYR A 119 -9.61 12.24 -13.69
N GLN A 120 -9.30 12.93 -12.59
CA GLN A 120 -10.05 12.83 -11.34
C GLN A 120 -11.50 13.35 -11.50
N SER A 121 -11.71 14.39 -12.33
CA SER A 121 -13.02 14.98 -12.64
C SER A 121 -13.96 14.01 -13.35
N ASP A 122 -13.43 13.17 -14.23
CA ASP A 122 -14.22 12.25 -15.06
C ASP A 122 -14.98 11.22 -14.20
N PHE A 123 -14.52 11.00 -12.98
CA PHE A 123 -15.11 10.10 -12.00
C PHE A 123 -15.73 10.82 -10.79
N SER A 124 -15.89 12.14 -10.85
CA SER A 124 -16.44 12.97 -9.76
C SER A 124 -15.69 12.82 -8.44
N LEU A 125 -14.35 12.73 -8.50
CA LEU A 125 -13.50 12.54 -7.33
C LEU A 125 -12.85 13.86 -6.81
N THR A 126 -13.23 15.03 -7.33
CA THR A 126 -12.51 16.31 -7.11
C THR A 126 -12.70 16.94 -5.72
N ASP A 127 -13.84 16.75 -5.07
CA ASP A 127 -14.18 17.44 -3.80
C ASP A 127 -13.83 16.64 -2.54
N LEU A 128 -12.92 15.68 -2.66
CA LEU A 128 -12.59 14.76 -1.58
C LEU A 128 -11.62 15.41 -0.59
N LYS A 129 -12.14 15.81 0.58
CA LYS A 129 -11.36 16.32 1.72
C LYS A 129 -10.73 15.19 2.53
N GLU A 130 -9.89 14.40 1.87
CA GLU A 130 -9.21 13.25 2.46
C GLU A 130 -8.00 13.68 3.31
N ILE A 131 -7.82 13.08 4.48
CA ILE A 131 -6.58 13.24 5.26
C ILE A 131 -5.52 12.29 4.71
N PRO A 132 -4.33 12.77 4.30
CA PRO A 132 -3.27 11.91 3.80
C PRO A 132 -2.72 10.99 4.89
N VAL A 133 -2.73 9.68 4.64
CA VAL A 133 -2.06 8.67 5.47
C VAL A 133 -0.95 8.04 4.64
N SER A 134 0.29 8.32 5.02
CA SER A 134 1.49 7.80 4.36
C SER A 134 2.04 6.59 5.08
N LEU A 135 1.98 5.44 4.39
CA LEU A 135 2.70 4.24 4.80
C LEU A 135 4.20 4.44 4.47
N GLU A 136 5.04 4.62 5.48
CA GLU A 136 6.43 5.04 5.27
C GLU A 136 7.22 4.10 4.34
N ARG A 137 8.27 4.67 3.73
CA ARG A 137 9.00 4.20 2.53
C ARG A 137 8.33 4.73 1.25
N ALA A 138 7.92 3.86 0.32
CA ALA A 138 7.30 4.27 -0.94
C ALA A 138 6.05 5.15 -0.75
N GLY A 139 5.26 4.93 0.32
CA GLY A 139 4.06 5.73 0.59
C GLY A 139 4.33 7.21 0.86
N LEU A 140 5.50 7.59 1.41
CA LEU A 140 5.84 9.01 1.59
C LEU A 140 6.08 9.71 0.26
N VAL A 141 6.82 9.05 -0.62
CA VAL A 141 7.11 9.55 -1.96
C VAL A 141 5.80 9.67 -2.74
N THR A 142 5.02 8.61 -2.75
CA THR A 142 3.78 8.54 -3.52
C THR A 142 2.65 9.40 -2.97
N THR A 143 2.61 9.70 -1.67
CA THR A 143 1.66 10.69 -1.11
C THR A 143 1.93 12.08 -1.69
N ARG A 144 3.19 12.50 -1.77
CA ARG A 144 3.57 13.79 -2.37
C ARG A 144 3.27 13.82 -3.86
N LEU A 145 3.63 12.74 -4.57
CA LEU A 145 3.27 12.59 -5.97
C LEU A 145 1.76 12.65 -6.17
N ALA A 146 0.95 11.98 -5.35
CA ALA A 146 -0.51 11.99 -5.45
C ALA A 146 -1.11 13.38 -5.26
N LEU A 147 -0.54 14.17 -4.34
CA LEU A 147 -0.93 15.54 -4.05
C LEU A 147 -0.36 16.57 -5.05
N GLY A 148 0.48 16.14 -5.99
CA GLY A 148 1.14 17.05 -6.94
C GLY A 148 2.16 17.98 -6.28
N LEU A 149 2.78 17.53 -5.19
CA LEU A 149 3.75 18.29 -4.42
C LEU A 149 5.19 17.89 -4.78
N ASP A 150 6.12 18.80 -4.52
CA ASP A 150 7.56 18.50 -4.56
C ASP A 150 7.90 17.33 -3.62
N LYS A 151 8.91 16.55 -3.99
CA LYS A 151 9.35 15.36 -3.23
C LYS A 151 9.79 15.70 -1.79
N ASP A 152 10.27 16.91 -1.52
CA ASP A 152 10.73 17.36 -0.20
C ASP A 152 9.64 18.19 0.53
N ALA A 153 8.45 18.35 -0.06
CA ALA A 153 7.37 19.11 0.55
C ALA A 153 6.87 18.49 1.86
N LYS A 154 6.53 19.36 2.83
CA LYS A 154 5.77 18.99 4.01
C LYS A 154 4.29 18.90 3.63
N VAL A 155 3.68 17.77 3.93
CA VAL A 155 2.26 17.54 3.64
C VAL A 155 1.44 17.98 4.86
N HIS A 156 0.47 18.86 4.63
CA HIS A 156 -0.41 19.34 5.70
C HIS A 156 -1.31 18.21 6.23
N ASN A 157 -1.42 18.09 7.55
CA ASN A 157 -2.19 17.05 8.24
C ASN A 157 -1.83 15.59 7.86
N GLU A 158 -0.62 15.36 7.34
CA GLU A 158 -0.13 14.02 7.02
C GLU A 158 -0.04 13.16 8.29
N ILE A 159 -0.68 11.99 8.24
CA ILE A 159 -0.49 10.93 9.22
C ILE A 159 0.56 9.97 8.68
N ARG A 160 1.66 9.80 9.42
CA ARG A 160 2.75 8.91 9.03
C ARG A 160 2.74 7.64 9.86
N VAL A 161 2.75 6.49 9.19
CA VAL A 161 2.74 5.18 9.83
C VAL A 161 3.81 4.31 9.20
N VAL A 162 4.71 3.75 10.02
CA VAL A 162 5.66 2.76 9.53
C VAL A 162 4.96 1.42 9.50
N THR A 163 4.84 0.83 8.31
CA THR A 163 4.40 -0.56 8.17
C THR A 163 5.47 -1.38 7.47
N LYS A 164 5.74 -2.58 7.95
CA LYS A 164 6.70 -3.50 7.31
C LYS A 164 6.19 -4.93 7.39
N ARG A 165 5.97 -5.53 6.22
CA ARG A 165 5.73 -6.97 6.08
C ARG A 165 6.94 -7.73 6.64
N THR A 166 6.67 -8.78 7.42
CA THR A 166 7.69 -9.59 8.08
C THR A 166 7.29 -11.06 8.10
N HIS A 167 8.26 -11.93 8.30
CA HIS A 167 8.07 -13.37 8.45
C HIS A 167 8.50 -13.79 9.85
N LEU A 168 7.67 -14.62 10.49
CA LEU A 168 7.92 -15.09 11.84
C LEU A 168 8.53 -16.50 11.85
N LYS A 169 9.26 -16.84 12.91
CA LYS A 169 9.90 -18.17 13.08
C LYS A 169 8.89 -19.31 13.05
N GLU A 170 7.74 -19.11 13.69
CA GLU A 170 6.73 -20.16 13.95
C GLU A 170 5.62 -20.21 12.91
N GLU A 171 5.62 -19.34 11.91
CA GLU A 171 4.56 -19.28 10.88
C GLU A 171 5.09 -19.74 9.53
N PRO A 172 4.28 -20.34 8.65
CA PRO A 172 4.65 -20.62 7.26
C PRO A 172 5.09 -19.37 6.48
N ALA A 173 5.95 -19.54 5.47
CA ALA A 173 6.50 -18.41 4.69
C ALA A 173 5.45 -17.60 3.92
N ASN A 174 4.36 -18.24 3.51
CA ASN A 174 3.24 -17.64 2.80
C ASN A 174 2.22 -16.98 3.72
N TYR A 175 2.39 -17.04 5.05
CA TYR A 175 1.57 -16.27 5.98
C TYR A 175 2.03 -14.82 5.98
N LEU A 176 1.08 -13.90 5.96
CA LEU A 176 1.38 -12.47 6.05
C LEU A 176 1.32 -12.01 7.49
N THR A 177 2.37 -11.30 7.89
CA THR A 177 2.46 -10.56 9.14
C THR A 177 3.00 -9.18 8.82
N ALA A 178 2.52 -8.16 9.51
CA ALA A 178 2.99 -6.78 9.37
C ALA A 178 3.22 -6.15 10.73
N THR A 179 4.34 -5.44 10.84
CA THR A 179 4.58 -4.52 11.95
C THR A 179 3.95 -3.17 11.66
N VAL A 180 3.51 -2.48 12.71
CA VAL A 180 2.93 -1.14 12.65
C VAL A 180 3.57 -0.30 13.75
N LYS A 181 4.11 0.86 13.38
CA LYS A 181 4.64 1.87 14.31
C LYS A 181 4.05 3.23 13.99
N TRP A 182 3.48 3.86 15.00
CA TRP A 182 2.97 5.22 14.96
C TRP A 182 4.12 6.21 15.05
N ARG A 183 4.16 7.20 14.14
CA ARG A 183 5.05 8.36 14.31
C ARG A 183 4.45 9.37 15.30
N ASP A 184 3.14 9.54 15.23
CA ASP A 184 2.36 10.41 16.11
C ASP A 184 1.03 9.71 16.41
N GLU A 185 0.95 9.07 17.58
CA GLU A 185 -0.27 8.37 18.02
C GLU A 185 -1.41 9.36 18.32
N VAL A 186 -1.10 10.55 18.85
CA VAL A 186 -2.11 11.58 19.13
C VAL A 186 -2.69 12.10 17.82
N GLY A 187 -1.85 12.28 16.81
CA GLY A 187 -2.23 12.66 15.45
C GLY A 187 -3.24 11.71 14.80
N LEU A 188 -3.21 10.41 15.12
CA LEU A 188 -4.17 9.43 14.60
C LEU A 188 -5.62 9.79 14.95
N LYS A 189 -5.88 10.51 16.05
CA LYS A 189 -7.26 10.91 16.40
C LYS A 189 -7.92 11.76 15.31
N LYS A 190 -7.13 12.47 14.49
CA LYS A 190 -7.62 13.31 13.39
C LYS A 190 -8.35 12.51 12.31
N ILE A 191 -8.02 11.24 12.12
CA ILE A 191 -8.63 10.40 11.09
C ILE A 191 -9.88 9.66 11.57
N ASN A 192 -10.21 9.74 12.86
CA ASN A 192 -11.36 9.02 13.39
C ASN A 192 -12.66 9.53 12.77
N HIS A 193 -13.43 8.63 12.17
CA HIS A 193 -14.64 8.92 11.38
C HIS A 193 -14.43 9.89 10.21
N GLN A 194 -13.20 10.18 9.81
CA GLN A 194 -12.87 11.01 8.65
C GLN A 194 -12.46 10.14 7.45
N PRO A 195 -12.68 10.62 6.21
CA PRO A 195 -12.13 9.99 5.02
C PRO A 195 -10.60 10.17 4.97
N VAL A 196 -9.88 9.12 4.58
CA VAL A 196 -8.42 9.15 4.43
C VAL A 196 -7.98 8.79 3.02
N MET A 197 -6.87 9.38 2.60
CA MET A 197 -6.18 9.05 1.36
C MET A 197 -4.99 8.16 1.66
N MET A 198 -4.88 7.02 0.98
CA MET A 198 -3.73 6.14 1.07
C MET A 198 -3.11 5.94 -0.30
N ALA A 199 -2.15 6.80 -0.62
CA ALA A 199 -1.32 6.67 -1.82
C ALA A 199 -0.19 5.66 -1.59
N ASP A 200 -0.04 4.73 -2.52
CA ASP A 200 1.14 3.85 -2.60
C ASP A 200 1.34 3.44 -4.06
N PHE A 201 2.55 3.05 -4.44
CA PHE A 201 2.80 2.60 -5.80
C PHE A 201 1.92 1.38 -6.14
N VAL A 202 1.72 0.50 -5.15
CA VAL A 202 0.82 -0.65 -5.27
C VAL A 202 -0.18 -0.69 -4.12
N ASN A 203 -1.45 -0.39 -4.38
CA ASN A 203 -2.48 -0.40 -3.33
C ASN A 203 -3.86 -0.85 -3.86
N PRO A 204 -4.26 -2.13 -3.67
CA PRO A 204 -3.56 -3.21 -2.96
C PRO A 204 -2.77 -4.15 -3.89
N ALA A 205 -1.63 -4.64 -3.40
CA ALA A 205 -1.09 -5.94 -3.82
C ALA A 205 -1.95 -7.05 -3.20
N SER A 206 -1.65 -7.46 -1.97
CA SER A 206 -2.57 -8.19 -1.09
C SER A 206 -3.45 -7.23 -0.25
N GLY A 207 -2.95 -6.03 0.04
CA GLY A 207 -3.60 -5.07 0.94
C GLY A 207 -3.22 -5.23 2.42
N ALA A 208 -2.29 -6.13 2.75
CA ALA A 208 -1.93 -6.44 4.14
C ALA A 208 -1.38 -5.23 4.92
N SER A 209 -0.60 -4.33 4.31
CA SER A 209 -0.11 -3.13 5.01
C SER A 209 -1.25 -2.20 5.42
N THR A 210 -2.21 -1.97 4.51
CA THR A 210 -3.41 -1.17 4.80
C THR A 210 -4.29 -1.86 5.84
N ALA A 211 -4.52 -3.16 5.72
CA ALA A 211 -5.26 -3.93 6.72
C ALA A 211 -4.59 -3.85 8.10
N ALA A 212 -3.26 -3.93 8.16
CA ALA A 212 -2.52 -3.89 9.42
C ALA A 212 -2.67 -2.55 10.11
N PHE A 213 -2.53 -1.47 9.33
CA PHE A 213 -2.80 -0.11 9.79
C PHE A 213 -4.21 0.02 10.37
N ILE A 214 -5.23 -0.37 9.61
CA ILE A 214 -6.64 -0.22 10.02
C ILE A 214 -6.98 -1.03 11.26
N LEU A 215 -6.53 -2.29 11.33
CA LEU A 215 -6.79 -3.15 12.48
C LEU A 215 -6.05 -2.66 13.74
N ALA A 216 -4.82 -2.16 13.57
CA ALA A 216 -4.05 -1.56 14.66
C ALA A 216 -4.69 -0.25 15.16
N ALA A 217 -5.12 0.65 14.26
CA ALA A 217 -5.84 1.86 14.61
C ALA A 217 -7.18 1.55 15.32
N LYS A 218 -7.93 0.56 14.83
CA LYS A 218 -9.18 0.12 15.45
C LYS A 218 -8.98 -0.39 16.88
N LYS A 219 -7.85 -1.07 17.16
CA LYS A 219 -7.50 -1.54 18.51
C LYS A 219 -7.38 -0.40 19.52
N ILE A 220 -7.00 0.79 19.08
CA ILE A 220 -6.92 2.00 19.92
C ILE A 220 -8.15 2.93 19.75
N GLY A 221 -9.25 2.40 19.22
CA GLY A 221 -10.52 3.12 19.11
C GLY A 221 -10.64 4.09 17.93
N ILE A 222 -9.76 3.98 16.92
CA ILE A 222 -9.73 4.88 15.77
C ILE A 222 -10.16 4.12 14.51
N VAL A 223 -11.23 4.59 13.86
CA VAL A 223 -11.77 3.98 12.64
C VAL A 223 -12.10 5.07 11.61
N PRO A 224 -11.42 5.14 10.46
CA PRO A 224 -11.78 6.09 9.41
C PRO A 224 -13.14 5.74 8.80
N SER A 225 -13.87 6.74 8.32
CA SER A 225 -15.19 6.51 7.69
C SER A 225 -15.07 6.00 6.25
N ALA A 226 -13.98 6.38 5.57
CA ALA A 226 -13.67 5.93 4.22
C ALA A 226 -12.17 5.88 3.96
N ILE A 227 -11.75 5.01 3.04
CA ILE A 227 -10.38 4.93 2.53
C ILE A 227 -10.40 5.07 1.02
N TYR A 228 -9.63 6.04 0.53
CA TYR A 228 -9.37 6.29 -0.88
C TYR A 228 -7.97 5.79 -1.22
N HIS A 229 -7.91 4.60 -1.81
CA HIS A 229 -6.67 4.02 -2.30
C HIS A 229 -6.33 4.70 -3.62
N ARG A 230 -5.17 5.36 -3.68
CA ARG A 230 -4.63 5.95 -4.92
C ARG A 230 -3.34 5.21 -5.28
N SER A 231 -3.23 4.69 -6.50
CA SER A 231 -2.06 3.88 -6.85
C SER A 231 -1.70 3.85 -8.31
N ILE A 232 -0.46 3.49 -8.59
CA ILE A 232 -0.02 3.17 -9.95
C ILE A 232 -0.56 1.81 -10.37
N SER A 233 -0.49 0.83 -9.48
CA SER A 233 -1.02 -0.51 -9.75
C SER A 233 -1.78 -1.08 -8.55
N ALA A 234 -2.67 -2.02 -8.83
CA ALA A 234 -3.38 -2.81 -7.84
C ALA A 234 -3.61 -4.21 -8.41
N THR A 235 -4.03 -5.18 -7.60
CA THR A 235 -4.49 -6.48 -8.11
C THR A 235 -5.99 -6.64 -8.03
N LYS A 236 -6.57 -7.35 -9.00
CA LYS A 236 -8.00 -7.70 -8.97
C LYS A 236 -8.37 -8.43 -7.68
N GLN A 237 -7.60 -9.46 -7.31
CA GLN A 237 -7.87 -10.22 -6.09
C GLN A 237 -7.72 -9.37 -4.82
N GLY A 238 -6.73 -8.47 -4.76
CA GLY A 238 -6.53 -7.56 -3.65
C GLY A 238 -7.66 -6.55 -3.51
N ILE A 239 -8.13 -5.96 -4.62
CA ILE A 239 -9.27 -5.02 -4.64
C ILE A 239 -10.52 -5.71 -4.10
N VAL A 240 -10.87 -6.88 -4.64
CA VAL A 240 -12.07 -7.63 -4.24
C VAL A 240 -12.00 -8.00 -2.76
N PHE A 241 -10.85 -8.51 -2.31
CA PHE A 241 -10.62 -8.90 -0.93
C PHE A 241 -10.73 -7.72 0.02
N MET A 242 -9.95 -6.65 -0.22
CA MET A 242 -9.91 -5.49 0.66
C MET A 242 -11.24 -4.75 0.70
N LYS A 243 -11.94 -4.65 -0.44
CA LYS A 243 -13.27 -4.06 -0.48
C LYS A 243 -14.22 -4.77 0.48
N LYS A 244 -14.32 -6.10 0.38
CA LYS A 244 -15.18 -6.89 1.26
C LYS A 244 -14.74 -6.77 2.73
N ALA A 245 -13.43 -6.88 2.98
CA ALA A 245 -12.91 -6.89 4.34
C ALA A 245 -13.10 -5.54 5.07
N LEU A 246 -12.95 -4.41 4.36
CA LEU A 246 -13.17 -3.09 4.92
C LEU A 246 -14.66 -2.73 5.03
N GLU A 247 -15.51 -3.20 4.11
CA GLU A 247 -16.96 -3.07 4.23
C GLU A 247 -17.50 -3.78 5.48
N GLU A 248 -16.99 -4.98 5.81
CA GLU A 248 -17.33 -5.68 7.06
C GLU A 248 -16.89 -4.91 8.33
N LEU A 249 -15.92 -4.01 8.21
CA LEU A 249 -15.51 -3.11 9.29
C LEU A 249 -16.29 -1.79 9.33
N GLY A 250 -17.27 -1.60 8.42
CA GLY A 250 -18.04 -0.37 8.28
C GLY A 250 -17.30 0.77 7.57
N ILE A 251 -16.23 0.46 6.84
CA ILE A 251 -15.36 1.44 6.17
C ILE A 251 -15.66 1.46 4.68
N LYS A 252 -16.09 2.61 4.15
CA LYS A 252 -16.28 2.79 2.71
C LYS A 252 -14.92 2.75 2.02
N THR A 253 -14.82 2.07 0.88
CA THR A 253 -13.54 1.88 0.21
C THR A 253 -13.64 2.21 -1.27
N TYR A 254 -12.69 3.01 -1.74
CA TYR A 254 -12.55 3.43 -3.14
C TYR A 254 -11.14 3.07 -3.63
N PHE A 255 -11.05 2.56 -4.85
CA PHE A 255 -9.78 2.24 -5.50
C PHE A 255 -9.68 3.05 -6.78
N TYR A 256 -8.72 3.96 -6.82
CA TYR A 256 -8.42 4.77 -7.99
C TYR A 256 -6.97 4.53 -8.43
N THR A 257 -6.81 3.73 -9.49
CA THR A 257 -5.50 3.21 -9.89
C THR A 257 -5.24 3.42 -11.37
N VAL A 258 -3.96 3.56 -11.76
CA VAL A 258 -3.59 3.67 -13.18
C VAL A 258 -3.83 2.32 -13.88
N GLY A 259 -3.29 1.24 -13.32
CA GLY A 259 -3.42 -0.11 -13.86
C GLY A 259 -3.86 -1.15 -12.85
N CYS A 260 -4.14 -2.36 -13.34
CA CYS A 260 -4.53 -3.50 -12.55
C CYS A 260 -3.93 -4.82 -13.04
N ALA A 261 -3.16 -5.48 -12.18
CA ALA A 261 -2.68 -6.84 -12.40
C ALA A 261 -3.73 -7.88 -12.00
N ASN A 262 -3.61 -9.08 -12.57
CA ASN A 262 -4.48 -10.21 -12.29
C ASN A 262 -3.74 -11.38 -11.63
N GLU A 263 -2.48 -11.20 -11.23
CA GLU A 263 -1.65 -12.29 -10.72
C GLU A 263 -0.69 -11.84 -9.62
N LEU A 264 -0.57 -12.67 -8.59
CA LEU A 264 0.40 -12.55 -7.52
C LEU A 264 1.24 -13.82 -7.44
N ASN A 265 2.55 -13.69 -7.23
CA ASN A 265 3.38 -14.84 -6.89
C ASN A 265 3.20 -15.25 -5.40
N SER A 266 3.87 -16.32 -4.98
CA SER A 266 3.82 -16.83 -3.60
C SER A 266 4.34 -15.86 -2.53
N SER A 267 5.08 -14.82 -2.96
CA SER A 267 5.58 -13.73 -2.12
C SER A 267 4.70 -12.47 -2.20
N TYR A 268 3.52 -12.58 -2.81
CA TYR A 268 2.55 -11.49 -2.97
C TYR A 268 3.10 -10.30 -3.77
N TYR A 269 4.02 -10.54 -4.71
CA TYR A 269 4.41 -9.55 -5.71
C TYR A 269 3.60 -9.73 -6.99
N LEU A 270 3.29 -8.60 -7.63
CA LEU A 270 2.61 -8.55 -8.92
C LEU A 270 3.55 -9.14 -9.98
N ILE A 271 3.04 -10.08 -10.77
CA ILE A 271 3.75 -10.72 -11.87
C ILE A 271 2.93 -10.66 -13.16
N GLY A 272 3.49 -11.13 -14.27
CA GLY A 272 2.84 -11.12 -15.58
C GLY A 272 2.91 -9.76 -16.28
N ASP A 273 1.84 -9.39 -17.00
CA ASP A 273 1.81 -8.24 -17.92
C ASP A 273 1.72 -6.87 -17.24
N ARG A 274 1.58 -6.86 -15.91
CA ARG A 274 1.46 -5.67 -15.06
C ARG A 274 2.33 -5.77 -13.81
N ALA A 275 3.49 -6.42 -13.94
CA ALA A 275 4.51 -6.42 -12.90
C ALA A 275 5.05 -5.00 -12.68
N VAL A 276 5.51 -4.73 -11.45
CA VAL A 276 6.00 -3.40 -11.05
C VAL A 276 7.29 -3.45 -10.22
N GLY A 277 7.83 -4.64 -9.94
CA GLY A 277 8.99 -4.80 -9.05
C GLY A 277 8.67 -4.42 -7.60
N ASP A 278 9.70 -4.38 -6.74
CA ASP A 278 9.57 -3.86 -5.37
C ASP A 278 9.73 -2.33 -5.35
N ALA A 279 8.60 -1.62 -5.43
CA ALA A 279 8.56 -0.16 -5.37
C ALA A 279 9.16 0.40 -4.07
N GLY A 280 9.07 -0.32 -2.95
CA GLY A 280 9.65 0.09 -1.67
C GLY A 280 11.17 0.08 -1.70
N HIS A 281 11.76 -0.84 -2.45
CA HIS A 281 13.20 -0.92 -2.66
C HIS A 281 13.68 0.22 -3.55
N ILE A 282 12.98 0.48 -4.65
CA ILE A 282 13.40 1.48 -5.67
C ILE A 282 13.15 2.91 -5.18
N LEU A 283 11.95 3.20 -4.65
CA LEU A 283 11.57 4.56 -4.27
C LEU A 283 12.23 5.06 -2.99
N ARG A 284 12.94 4.21 -2.24
CA ARG A 284 13.70 4.64 -1.05
C ARG A 284 14.77 5.69 -1.39
N HIS A 285 15.25 5.70 -2.62
CA HIS A 285 16.25 6.66 -3.12
C HIS A 285 15.68 8.08 -3.29
N PHE A 286 14.36 8.24 -3.19
CA PHE A 286 13.65 9.52 -3.38
C PHE A 286 12.88 9.95 -2.13
N LEU A 287 13.24 9.40 -0.96
CA LEU A 287 12.61 9.79 0.30
C LEU A 287 12.81 11.30 0.56
N PRO A 288 11.80 11.99 1.13
CA PRO A 288 11.91 13.41 1.44
C PRO A 288 13.10 13.70 2.36
N LYS A 289 13.75 14.86 2.16
CA LYS A 289 14.76 15.36 3.10
C LYS A 289 14.19 15.41 4.53
N GLY A 290 15.00 14.99 5.51
CA GLY A 290 14.58 14.93 6.92
C GLY A 290 13.75 13.70 7.30
N TYR A 291 13.54 12.73 6.40
CA TYR A 291 12.87 11.46 6.71
C TYR A 291 13.55 10.64 7.82
N GLN A 292 14.88 10.71 7.93
CA GLN A 292 15.67 9.93 8.89
C GLN A 292 15.58 10.43 10.34
N GLN A 293 14.82 11.50 10.62
CA GLN A 293 14.58 12.02 11.97
C GLN A 293 13.33 11.38 12.59
#